data_AF-A0A0G0CYQ9-F1
#
_entry.id   AF-A0A0G0CYQ9-F1
#
_cell.length_a   1.000
_cell.length_b   1.000
_cell.length_c   1.000
_cell.angle_alpha   90.00
_cell.angle_beta   90.00
_cell.angle_gamma   90.00
#
_symmetry.space_group_name_H-M   'P 1'
#
loop_
_entity.id
_entity.type
_entity.pdbx_description
1 polymer ?
#
loop_
_entity_poly.entity_id
_entity_poly.type
_entity_poly.pdbx_seq_one_letter_code
_entity_poly.pdbx_strand_id
1 'polypeptide(L)'
;MDDAVKVILKKLDDIDSRLKGLESPSTTSEVVAAKEVKKIERDPLFHKAVEAMDKVEELSSKQLSESLKIDLKRAEVIMDQLESAGLGTCYMKEA
;
A
#
# COMPACT_ATOMS: atom_id res chain seq x y z
N MET A 1 -32.50 21.71 -18.98
CA MET A 1 -31.21 21.02 -19.25
C MET A 1 -30.06 21.70 -18.51
N ASP A 2 -30.07 23.03 -18.36
CA ASP A 2 -29.07 23.80 -17.60
C ASP A 2 -28.84 23.39 -16.14
N ASP A 3 -29.87 23.00 -15.38
CA ASP A 3 -29.71 22.63 -13.97
C ASP A 3 -28.87 21.37 -13.77
N ALA A 4 -29.01 20.38 -14.65
CA ALA A 4 -28.20 19.16 -14.59
C ALA A 4 -26.72 19.48 -14.88
N VAL A 5 -26.47 20.37 -15.84
CA VAL A 5 -25.12 20.81 -16.20
C VAL A 5 -24.49 21.60 -15.04
N LYS A 6 -25.24 22.47 -14.37
CA LYS A 6 -24.76 23.21 -13.18
C LYS A 6 -24.40 22.28 -12.02
N VAL A 7 -25.20 21.24 -11.79
CA VAL A 7 -24.89 20.24 -10.74
C VAL A 7 -23.64 19.44 -11.10
N ILE A 8 -23.46 19.08 -12.37
CA ILE A 8 -22.27 18.36 -12.83
C ILE A 8 -21.01 19.23 -12.66
N LEU A 9 -21.05 20.49 -13.09
CA LEU A 9 -19.93 21.42 -12.93
C LEU A 9 -19.56 21.63 -11.46
N LYS A 10 -20.56 21.80 -10.58
CA LYS A 10 -20.31 21.91 -9.14
C LYS A 10 -19.65 20.67 -8.55
N LYS A 11 -20.08 19.48 -8.99
CA LYS A 11 -19.46 18.21 -8.54
C LYS A 11 -18.02 18.06 -9.05
N LEU A 12 -17.70 18.55 -10.25
CA LEU A 12 -16.34 18.55 -10.77
C LEU A 12 -15.44 19.54 -10.00
N ASP A 13 -15.94 20.73 -9.67
CA ASP A 13 -15.22 21.70 -8.81
C ASP A 13 -14.97 21.16 -7.39
N ASP A 14 -15.95 20.45 -6.81
CA ASP A 14 -15.81 19.80 -5.51
C ASP A 14 -14.74 18.68 -5.55
N ILE A 15 -14.60 17.97 -6.68
CA ILE A 15 -13.57 16.95 -6.87
C ILE A 15 -12.19 17.60 -7.04
N ASP A 16 -12.08 18.63 -7.88
CA ASP A 16 -10.83 19.36 -8.12
C ASP A 16 -10.29 20.00 -6.84
N SER A 17 -11.17 20.57 -6.02
CA SER A 17 -10.82 21.16 -4.72
C SER A 17 -10.28 20.10 -3.74
N ARG A 18 -10.85 18.89 -3.76
CA ARG A 18 -10.37 17.77 -2.92
C ARG A 18 -9.03 17.22 -3.39
N LEU A 19 -8.76 17.23 -4.70
CA LEU A 19 -7.50 16.79 -5.27
C LEU A 19 -6.37 17.79 -5.02
N LYS A 20 -6.64 19.10 -5.13
CA LYS A 20 -5.66 20.15 -4.79
C LYS A 20 -5.18 20.09 -3.33
N GLY A 21 -6.03 19.63 -2.41
CA GLY A 21 -5.65 19.38 -1.02
C GLY A 21 -4.70 18.18 -0.83
N LEU A 22 -4.64 17.26 -1.79
CA LEU A 22 -3.77 16.07 -1.78
C LEU A 22 -2.43 16.32 -2.50
N GLU A 23 -2.39 17.26 -3.45
CA GLU A 23 -1.22 17.51 -4.31
C GLU A 23 -0.27 18.61 -3.82
N SER A 24 -0.56 19.28 -2.70
CA SER A 24 0.37 20.28 -2.13
C SER A 24 1.36 19.61 -1.15
N PRO A 25 2.66 19.49 -1.50
CA PRO A 25 3.68 19.05 -0.57
C PRO A 25 4.03 20.21 0.34
N SER A 26 3.16 20.51 1.30
CA SER A 26 3.57 21.32 2.46
C SER A 26 4.45 20.43 3.32
N THR A 27 5.74 20.60 3.06
CA THR A 27 6.82 20.32 3.99
C THR A 27 6.45 20.80 5.40
N THR A 28 6.97 20.08 6.38
CA THR A 28 7.00 20.37 7.83
C THR A 28 5.91 19.70 8.68
N SER A 29 6.38 18.66 9.39
CA SER A 29 6.02 18.21 10.74
C SER A 29 4.60 18.37 11.27
N GLU A 30 4.03 17.21 11.63
CA GLU A 30 3.19 17.02 12.81
C GLU A 30 1.80 17.69 12.82
N VAL A 31 0.84 17.13 12.07
CA VAL A 31 -0.54 16.98 12.57
C VAL A 31 -1.09 15.62 12.13
N VAL A 32 -0.75 14.62 12.93
CA VAL A 32 -1.12 13.22 12.78
C VAL A 32 -2.46 13.01 13.50
N ALA A 33 -3.58 13.12 12.79
CA ALA A 33 -4.90 12.85 13.38
C ALA A 33 -5.96 12.48 12.33
N ALA A 34 -5.71 11.44 11.54
CA ALA A 34 -6.75 10.76 10.78
C ALA A 34 -6.53 9.24 10.88
N LYS A 35 -7.21 8.65 11.87
CA LYS A 35 -7.15 7.23 12.28
C LYS A 35 -5.79 6.78 12.80
N GLU A 36 -5.81 6.01 13.87
CA GLU A 36 -4.77 5.03 14.20
C GLU A 36 -4.62 4.00 13.06
N VAL A 37 -4.22 4.44 11.87
CA VAL A 37 -3.38 3.60 11.05
C VAL A 37 -2.07 3.63 11.83
N LYS A 38 -1.88 2.65 12.73
CA LYS A 38 -0.53 2.29 13.17
C LYS A 38 0.33 2.49 11.94
N LYS A 39 1.28 3.43 11.97
CA LYS A 39 2.36 3.42 10.99
C LYS A 39 3.01 2.05 11.22
N ILE A 40 2.47 1.03 10.57
CA ILE A 40 3.08 -0.28 10.52
C ILE A 40 4.38 0.09 9.82
N GLU A 41 5.47 0.11 10.58
CA GLU A 41 6.81 0.24 10.02
C GLU A 41 7.00 -0.97 9.12
N ARG A 42 6.51 -0.82 7.89
CA ARG A 42 6.68 -1.79 6.83
C ARG A 42 8.12 -1.69 6.39
N ASP A 43 8.69 -2.85 6.06
CA ASP A 43 10.04 -2.89 5.55
C ASP A 43 10.19 -1.93 4.34
N PRO A 44 11.31 -1.21 4.19
CA PRO A 44 11.55 -0.37 3.02
C PRO A 44 11.38 -1.10 1.68
N LEU A 45 11.55 -2.44 1.66
CA LEU A 45 11.40 -3.28 0.48
C LEU A 45 10.00 -3.90 0.34
N PHE A 46 9.06 -3.55 1.21
CA PHE A 46 7.69 -4.06 1.19
C PHE A 46 7.02 -3.84 -0.17
N HIS A 47 7.16 -2.66 -0.77
CA HIS A 47 6.56 -2.39 -2.08
C HIS A 47 7.12 -3.29 -3.19
N LYS A 48 8.43 -3.56 -3.16
CA LYS A 48 9.06 -4.48 -4.12
C LYS A 48 8.65 -5.93 -3.88
N ALA A 49 8.32 -6.30 -2.64
CA ALA A 49 7.79 -7.61 -2.33
C ALA A 49 6.38 -7.81 -2.90
N VAL A 50 5.53 -6.76 -2.86
CA VAL A 50 4.23 -6.76 -3.55
C VAL A 50 4.40 -6.95 -5.06
N GLU A 51 5.30 -6.19 -5.69
CA GLU A 51 5.60 -6.35 -7.12
C GLU A 51 6.15 -7.74 -7.49
N ALA A 52 6.84 -8.41 -6.55
CA ALA A 52 7.32 -9.77 -6.75
C ALA A 52 6.17 -10.77 -6.66
N MET A 53 5.21 -10.57 -5.74
CA MET A 53 4.01 -11.39 -5.64
C MET A 53 3.07 -11.23 -6.85
N ASP A 54 2.94 -10.05 -7.43
CA ASP A 54 2.09 -9.87 -8.63
C ASP A 54 2.57 -10.67 -9.85
N LYS A 55 3.82 -11.15 -9.84
CA LYS A 55 4.43 -11.90 -10.95
C LYS A 55 4.28 -13.41 -10.82
N VAL A 56 3.95 -13.93 -9.64
CA VAL A 56 3.90 -15.37 -9.36
C VAL A 56 2.69 -15.70 -8.50
N GLU A 57 2.02 -16.82 -8.80
CA GLU A 57 0.86 -17.24 -7.99
C GLU A 57 1.27 -17.66 -6.56
N GLU A 58 2.49 -18.19 -6.40
CA GLU A 58 3.05 -18.61 -5.12
C GLU A 58 4.48 -18.09 -4.97
N LEU A 59 4.79 -17.51 -3.80
CA LEU A 59 6.10 -16.98 -3.49
C LEU A 59 6.61 -17.51 -2.15
N SER A 60 7.78 -18.14 -2.14
CA SER A 60 8.45 -18.60 -0.92
C SER A 60 9.40 -17.56 -0.33
N SER A 61 9.70 -17.66 0.98
CA SER A 61 10.70 -16.81 1.66
C SER A 61 12.05 -16.82 0.96
N LYS A 62 12.47 -17.98 0.45
CA LYS A 62 13.74 -18.15 -0.27
C LYS A 62 13.74 -17.37 -1.58
N GLN A 63 12.68 -17.49 -2.37
CA GLN A 63 12.56 -16.77 -3.64
C GLN A 63 12.47 -15.26 -3.43
N LEU A 64 11.74 -14.81 -2.40
CA LEU A 64 11.67 -13.39 -2.05
C LEU A 64 13.03 -12.86 -1.57
N SER A 65 13.73 -13.63 -0.74
CA SER A 65 15.10 -13.36 -0.29
C SER A 65 16.07 -13.17 -1.46
N GLU A 66 16.06 -14.09 -2.43
CA GLU A 66 16.91 -14.03 -3.62
C GLU A 66 16.53 -12.86 -4.55
N SER A 67 15.23 -12.61 -4.73
CA SER A 67 14.73 -11.52 -5.59
C SER A 67 15.07 -10.14 -5.04
N LEU A 68 14.96 -9.95 -3.72
CA LEU A 68 15.22 -8.67 -3.06
C LEU A 68 16.65 -8.54 -2.52
N LYS A 69 17.47 -9.60 -2.62
CA LYS A 69 18.83 -9.68 -2.07
C LYS A 69 18.89 -9.30 -0.59
N ILE A 70 18.03 -9.92 0.20
CA ILE A 70 17.93 -9.73 1.65
C ILE A 70 18.10 -11.05 2.39
N ASP A 71 18.34 -10.97 3.70
CA ASP A 71 18.39 -12.15 4.55
C ASP A 71 17.03 -12.87 4.61
N LEU A 72 17.07 -14.20 4.73
CA LEU A 72 15.87 -15.04 4.79
C LEU A 72 14.90 -14.60 5.90
N LYS A 73 15.42 -14.28 7.09
CA LYS A 73 14.62 -13.80 8.22
C LYS A 73 13.88 -12.51 7.91
N ARG A 74 14.50 -11.61 7.12
CA ARG A 74 13.89 -10.34 6.73
C ARG A 74 12.83 -10.57 5.67
N ALA A 75 13.06 -11.51 4.74
CA ALA A 75 12.03 -11.93 3.79
C ALA A 75 10.81 -12.53 4.49
N GLU A 76 11.00 -13.37 5.52
CA GLU A 76 9.91 -13.90 6.37
C GLU A 76 9.11 -12.77 7.02
N VAL A 77 9.78 -11.81 7.67
CA VAL A 77 9.11 -10.64 8.27
C VAL A 77 8.31 -9.84 7.23
N ILE A 78 8.84 -9.67 6.02
CA ILE A 78 8.11 -8.97 4.95
C ILE A 78 6.87 -9.76 4.52
N MET A 79 6.95 -11.08 4.42
CA MET A 79 5.79 -11.92 4.10
C MET A 79 4.74 -11.89 5.21
N ASP A 80 5.14 -11.90 6.49
CA ASP A 80 4.22 -11.74 7.62
C ASP A 80 3.52 -10.37 7.57
N GLN A 81 4.24 -9.33 7.15
CA GLN A 81 3.66 -7.99 6.94
C GLN A 81 2.68 -7.97 5.76
N LEU A 82 2.94 -8.74 4.70
CA LEU A 82 2.06 -8.86 3.53
C LEU A 82 0.77 -9.59 3.90
N GLU A 83 0.88 -10.69 4.63
CA GLU A 83 -0.27 -11.42 5.18
C GLU A 83 -1.09 -10.53 6.13
N SER A 84 -0.42 -9.83 7.05
CA SER A 84 -1.08 -8.88 7.97
C SER A 84 -1.77 -7.71 7.24
N ALA A 85 -1.34 -7.40 6.01
CA ALA A 85 -1.96 -6.39 5.16
C ALA A 85 -3.08 -6.96 4.26
N GLY A 86 -3.34 -8.28 4.32
CA GLY A 86 -4.33 -8.96 3.48
C GLY A 86 -3.89 -9.13 2.03
N LEU A 87 -2.59 -9.06 1.75
CA LEU A 87 -2.01 -9.16 0.40
C LEU A 87 -1.53 -10.58 0.05
N GLY A 88 -1.90 -11.58 0.86
CA GLY A 88 -1.54 -12.99 0.66
C GLY A 88 -2.03 -13.87 1.81
N THR A 89 -1.90 -15.19 1.65
CA THR A 89 -2.23 -16.19 2.67
C THR A 89 -1.07 -17.16 2.80
N CYS A 90 -0.58 -17.41 4.03
CA CYS A 90 0.45 -18.40 4.24
C CYS A 90 -0.12 -19.83 4.18
N TYR A 91 0.34 -20.62 3.20
CA TYR A 91 0.04 -22.04 3.12
C TYR A 91 1.12 -22.82 3.88
N MET A 92 0.80 -23.23 5.10
CA MET A 92 1.51 -24.35 5.73
C MET A 92 1.01 -25.60 5.02
N LYS A 93 1.87 -26.23 4.20
CA LYS A 93 1.55 -27.54 3.63
C LYS A 93 1.31 -28.48 4.83
N GLU A 94 0.05 -28.87 5.05
CA GLU A 94 -0.28 -29.83 6.10
C GLU A 94 0.60 -31.08 5.91
N ALA A 95 1.23 -31.51 7.00
CA ALA A 95 2.21 -32.59 7.04
C ALA A 95 1.59 -33.95 6.74
#